data_AF-F0YHW2-F1
#
_entry.id   AF-F0YHW2-F1
#
_cell.length_a   1.000
_cell.length_b   1.000
_cell.length_c   1.000
_cell.angle_alpha   90.00
_cell.angle_beta   90.00
_cell.angle_gamma   90.00
#
_symmetry.space_group_name_H-M   'P 1'
#
loop_
_entity.id
_entity.type
_entity.pdbx_description
1 polymer ?
#
loop_
_entity_poly.entity_id
_entity_poly.type
_entity_poly.pdbx_seq_one_letter_code
_entity_poly.pdbx_strand_id
1 'polypeptide(L)'
;MPRANQHLWRQLVGRSLYAANLEWWYAVHDAADILLICSEDLGDAGRAAAEMARVAGHLGLDAFDFGPVVGKGKYNAGAQHRGYGAVTPWADAAARSARKPMDPAARRAVANFTAPFNARLFDLAGHACAEWGRTPGGEGRG
;
A
#
# COMPACT_ATOMS: atom_id res chain seq x y z
N MET A 1 19.72 -1.39 -22.51
CA MET A 1 18.83 -0.33 -21.98
C MET A 1 19.60 0.98 -21.86
N PRO A 2 19.02 2.13 -22.23
CA PRO A 2 19.69 3.43 -22.07
C PRO A 2 20.06 3.69 -20.60
N ARG A 3 21.26 4.22 -20.34
CA ARG A 3 21.74 4.55 -18.98
C ARG A 3 20.78 5.46 -18.20
N ALA A 4 20.03 6.31 -18.90
CA ALA A 4 19.10 7.28 -18.32
C ALA A 4 18.02 6.66 -17.40
N ASN A 5 17.67 5.38 -17.57
CA ASN A 5 16.59 4.74 -16.80
C ASN A 5 17.07 3.62 -15.86
N GLN A 6 18.39 3.42 -15.73
CA GLN A 6 18.92 2.35 -14.87
C GLN A 6 18.56 2.55 -13.39
N HIS A 7 18.55 3.80 -12.91
CA HIS A 7 18.18 4.10 -11.54
C HIS A 7 16.69 3.79 -11.27
N LEU A 8 15.78 4.16 -12.18
CA LEU A 8 14.35 3.84 -12.06
C LEU A 8 14.10 2.33 -12.10
N TRP A 9 14.79 1.61 -12.99
CA TRP A 9 14.70 0.15 -13.06
C TRP A 9 15.22 -0.53 -11.79
N ARG A 10 16.33 -0.06 -11.23
CA ARG A 10 16.85 -0.55 -9.94
C ARG A 10 15.87 -0.29 -8.79
N GLN A 11 15.19 0.85 -8.78
CA GLN A 11 14.16 1.14 -7.78
C GLN A 11 12.94 0.23 -7.97
N LEU A 12 12.46 0.04 -9.20
CA LEU A 12 11.31 -0.83 -9.48
C LEU A 12 11.60 -2.29 -9.11
N VAL A 13 12.72 -2.85 -9.60
CA VAL A 13 13.08 -4.25 -9.33
C VAL A 13 13.53 -4.44 -7.88
N GLY A 14 14.33 -3.53 -7.35
CA GLY A 14 14.93 -3.69 -6.02
C GLY A 14 14.00 -3.32 -4.86
N ARG A 15 12.97 -2.50 -5.07
CA ARG A 15 12.10 -2.01 -3.98
C ARG A 15 10.60 -2.17 -4.21
N SER A 16 10.15 -2.44 -5.43
CA SER A 16 8.71 -2.62 -5.73
C SER A 16 8.31 -4.09 -5.89
N LEU A 17 9.27 -5.02 -5.89
CA LEU A 17 9.01 -6.47 -5.87
C LEU A 17 8.96 -6.94 -4.41
N TYR A 18 7.84 -6.67 -3.74
CA TYR A 18 7.72 -6.87 -2.30
C TYR A 18 7.79 -8.34 -1.86
N ALA A 19 7.45 -9.30 -2.72
CA ALA A 19 7.49 -10.74 -2.39
C ALA A 19 8.87 -11.18 -1.87
N ALA A 20 9.95 -10.81 -2.55
CA ALA A 20 11.31 -11.20 -2.13
C ALA A 20 11.69 -10.58 -0.78
N ASN A 21 11.24 -9.35 -0.50
CA ASN A 21 11.48 -8.72 0.79
C ASN A 21 10.68 -9.39 1.90
N LEU A 22 9.41 -9.74 1.65
CA LEU A 22 8.56 -10.43 2.62
C LEU A 22 9.12 -11.82 2.96
N GLU A 23 9.60 -12.56 1.96
CA GLU A 23 10.24 -13.86 2.17
C GLU A 23 11.48 -13.76 3.06
N TRP A 24 12.28 -12.70 2.88
CA TRP A 24 13.42 -12.47 3.76
C TRP A 24 12.99 -12.22 5.21
N TRP A 25 11.93 -11.44 5.42
CA TRP A 25 11.39 -11.23 6.76
C TRP A 25 10.81 -12.52 7.37
N TYR A 26 10.06 -13.32 6.60
CA TYR A 26 9.54 -14.62 7.05
C TYR A 26 10.62 -15.68 7.27
N ALA A 27 11.83 -15.50 6.73
CA ALA A 27 12.94 -16.39 7.02
C ALA A 27 13.51 -16.20 8.43
N VAL A 28 13.24 -15.05 9.08
CA VAL A 28 13.82 -14.68 10.37
C VAL A 28 12.80 -14.28 11.44
N HIS A 29 11.51 -14.20 11.08
CA HIS A 29 10.39 -13.96 12.01
C HIS A 29 9.22 -14.88 11.67
N ASP A 30 8.40 -15.18 12.68
CA ASP A 30 7.15 -15.89 12.47
C ASP A 30 6.19 -15.05 11.63
N ALA A 31 5.48 -15.70 10.70
CA ALA A 31 4.54 -15.00 9.83
C ALA A 31 3.43 -14.29 10.62
N ALA A 32 3.06 -14.84 11.78
CA ALA A 32 2.08 -14.27 12.70
C ALA A 32 2.54 -12.95 13.35
N ASP A 33 3.83 -12.65 13.37
CA ASP A 33 4.37 -11.41 13.95
C ASP A 33 4.37 -10.25 12.95
N ILE A 34 4.15 -10.52 11.66
CA ILE A 34 4.24 -9.53 10.59
C ILE A 34 2.86 -9.23 10.03
N LEU A 35 2.41 -7.99 10.21
CA LEU A 35 1.17 -7.49 9.62
C LEU A 35 1.46 -6.75 8.30
N LEU A 36 0.84 -7.20 7.21
CA LEU A 36 0.86 -6.49 5.93
C LEU A 36 -0.38 -5.58 5.79
N ILE A 37 -0.13 -4.29 5.55
CA ILE A 37 -1.16 -3.27 5.35
C ILE A 37 -1.07 -2.73 3.94
N CYS A 38 -2.19 -2.76 3.22
CA CYS A 38 -2.30 -2.13 1.91
C CYS A 38 -2.50 -0.62 2.08
N SER A 39 -1.57 0.17 1.55
CA SER A 39 -1.60 1.64 1.65
C SER A 39 -2.88 2.27 1.08
N GLU A 40 -3.53 1.58 0.16
CA GLU A 40 -4.79 1.92 -0.50
C GLU A 40 -5.99 1.88 0.46
N ASP A 41 -5.93 1.03 1.49
CA ASP A 41 -6.95 0.96 2.54
C ASP A 41 -6.79 2.08 3.55
N LEU A 42 -5.59 2.65 3.68
CA LEU A 42 -5.37 3.92 4.34
C LEU A 42 -5.82 5.13 3.48
N GLY A 43 -6.29 4.86 2.25
CA GLY A 43 -6.76 5.82 1.25
C GLY A 43 -8.07 6.51 1.61
N ASP A 44 -8.89 5.89 2.46
CA ASP A 44 -10.27 6.27 2.81
C ASP A 44 -10.44 6.28 4.34
N ALA A 45 -11.27 7.17 4.89
CA ALA A 45 -11.40 7.31 6.34
C ALA A 45 -11.98 6.07 7.03
N GLY A 46 -12.98 5.42 6.41
CA GLY A 46 -13.60 4.23 6.97
C GLY A 46 -12.65 3.03 6.93
N ARG A 47 -12.04 2.78 5.77
CA ARG A 47 -11.05 1.70 5.63
C ARG A 47 -9.82 1.93 6.51
N ALA A 48 -9.34 3.18 6.63
CA ALA A 48 -8.21 3.51 7.48
C ALA A 48 -8.51 3.25 8.97
N ALA A 49 -9.73 3.55 9.45
CA ALA A 49 -10.11 3.24 10.83
C ALA A 49 -10.11 1.73 11.10
N ALA A 50 -10.63 0.93 10.16
CA ALA A 50 -10.60 -0.53 10.26
C ALA A 50 -9.17 -1.09 10.25
N GLU A 51 -8.29 -0.57 9.38
CA GLU A 51 -6.88 -0.97 9.35
C GLU A 51 -6.15 -0.60 10.64
N MET A 52 -6.41 0.57 11.22
CA MET A 52 -5.83 0.96 12.51
C MET A 52 -6.32 0.06 13.66
N ALA A 53 -7.59 -0.37 13.63
CA ALA A 53 -8.10 -1.35 14.58
C ALA A 53 -7.40 -2.71 14.42
N ARG A 54 -7.14 -3.14 13.17
CA ARG A 54 -6.37 -4.37 12.88
C ARG A 54 -4.93 -4.27 13.40
N VAL A 55 -4.28 -3.12 13.22
CA VAL A 55 -2.95 -2.83 13.80
C VAL A 55 -2.97 -2.91 15.31
N ALA A 56 -3.94 -2.27 15.96
CA ALA A 56 -4.06 -2.30 17.42
C ALA A 56 -4.21 -3.74 17.94
N GLY A 57 -5.07 -4.54 17.32
CA GLY A 57 -5.25 -5.95 17.66
C GLY A 57 -3.98 -6.78 17.45
N HIS A 58 -3.25 -6.56 16.35
CA HIS A 58 -1.96 -7.22 16.08
C HIS A 58 -0.90 -6.91 17.13
N LEU A 59 -0.90 -5.68 17.66
CA LEU A 59 0.00 -5.25 18.72
C LEU A 59 -0.45 -5.71 20.13
N GLY A 60 -1.57 -6.45 20.23
CA GLY A 60 -2.12 -6.90 21.51
C GLY A 60 -2.74 -5.77 22.35
N LEU A 61 -3.14 -4.67 21.71
CA LEU A 61 -3.82 -3.56 22.38
C LEU A 61 -5.32 -3.83 22.51
N ASP A 62 -5.94 -3.20 23.50
CA ASP A 62 -7.38 -3.23 23.67
C ASP A 62 -8.12 -2.64 22.46
N ALA A 63 -9.33 -3.14 22.22
CA ALA A 63 -10.18 -2.64 21.15
C ALA A 63 -10.43 -1.12 21.32
N PHE A 64 -10.18 -0.37 20.25
CA PHE A 64 -10.33 1.08 20.23
C PHE A 64 -11.09 1.53 18.97
N ASP A 65 -12.02 2.48 19.13
CA ASP A 65 -12.70 3.11 18.01
C ASP A 65 -11.80 4.20 17.39
N PHE A 66 -11.16 3.87 16.27
CA PHE A 66 -10.32 4.80 15.53
C PHE A 66 -11.11 5.80 14.67
N GLY A 67 -12.43 5.63 14.51
CA GLY A 67 -13.27 6.49 13.67
C GLY A 67 -13.14 7.98 13.98
N PRO A 68 -13.28 8.41 15.25
CA PRO A 68 -13.12 9.82 15.63
C PRO A 68 -11.72 10.39 15.41
N VAL A 69 -10.67 9.56 15.48
CA VAL A 69 -9.28 10.00 15.29
C VAL A 69 -8.98 10.14 13.81
N VAL A 70 -9.25 9.10 13.03
CA VAL A 70 -9.00 9.02 11.59
C VAL A 70 -9.92 9.98 10.82
N GLY A 71 -11.14 10.21 11.29
CA GLY A 71 -12.10 11.14 10.68
C GLY A 71 -11.60 12.58 10.59
N LYS A 72 -10.63 12.98 11.44
CA LYS A 72 -10.04 14.32 11.41
C LYS A 72 -9.22 14.59 10.14
N GLY A 73 -8.63 13.56 9.56
CA GLY A 73 -7.78 13.70 8.38
C GLY A 73 -6.58 12.76 8.37
N LYS A 74 -5.64 13.06 7.48
CA LYS A 74 -4.39 12.33 7.30
C LYS A 74 -3.21 13.13 7.83
N TYR A 75 -2.31 12.46 8.52
CA TYR A 75 -0.99 13.01 8.82
C TYR A 75 -0.06 12.78 7.64
N ASN A 76 0.90 13.69 7.45
CA ASN A 76 1.94 13.56 6.43
C ASN A 76 1.41 13.31 4.99
N ALA A 77 0.33 14.00 4.61
CA ALA A 77 -0.32 13.79 3.31
C ALA A 77 0.29 14.66 2.19
N GLY A 78 0.91 14.00 1.21
CA GLY A 78 1.44 14.61 -0.01
C GLY A 78 2.82 15.28 0.14
N ALA A 79 3.39 15.74 -0.97
CA ALA A 79 4.75 16.28 -1.03
C ALA A 79 4.96 17.61 -0.26
N GLN A 80 3.87 18.26 0.16
CA GLN A 80 3.85 19.55 0.88
C GLN A 80 3.31 19.39 2.30
N HIS A 81 3.60 18.27 2.94
CA HIS A 81 3.16 18.03 4.32
C HIS A 81 3.74 19.08 5.28
N ARG A 82 2.94 19.51 6.27
CA ARG A 82 3.34 20.51 7.28
C ARG A 82 4.04 19.88 8.50
N GLY A 83 4.76 18.76 8.27
CA GLY A 83 5.37 17.93 9.32
C GLY A 83 4.44 16.85 9.91
N TYR A 84 5.00 16.01 10.78
CA TYR A 84 4.32 14.82 11.34
C TYR A 84 3.20 15.14 12.34
N GLY A 85 3.20 16.33 12.95
CA GLY A 85 2.18 16.74 13.94
C GLY A 85 0.94 17.42 13.34
N ALA A 86 0.92 17.68 12.03
CA ALA A 86 -0.15 18.44 11.40
C ALA A 86 -1.17 17.52 10.71
N VAL A 87 -2.43 17.65 11.10
CA VAL A 87 -3.56 16.98 10.43
C VAL A 87 -3.87 17.70 9.11
N THR A 88 -3.93 16.95 8.03
CA THR A 88 -4.44 17.41 6.73
C THR A 88 -5.85 16.86 6.54
N PRO A 89 -6.89 17.70 6.39
CA PRO A 89 -8.26 17.24 6.13
C PRO A 89 -8.32 16.30 4.91
N TRP A 90 -9.26 15.36 4.91
CA TRP A 90 -9.37 14.35 3.85
C TRP A 90 -9.53 14.94 2.44
N ALA A 91 -10.34 15.98 2.29
CA ALA A 91 -10.53 16.68 1.01
C ALA A 91 -9.20 17.25 0.47
N ASP A 92 -8.41 17.88 1.35
CA ASP A 92 -7.11 18.44 1.00
C ASP A 92 -6.08 17.35 0.73
N ALA A 93 -6.12 16.25 1.49
CA ALA A 93 -5.20 15.13 1.35
C ALA A 93 -5.35 14.46 -0.03
N ALA A 94 -6.59 14.33 -0.52
CA ALA A 94 -6.86 13.82 -1.86
C ALA A 94 -6.25 14.73 -2.94
N ALA A 95 -6.45 16.04 -2.83
CA ALA A 95 -5.88 17.02 -3.77
C ALA A 95 -4.34 17.00 -3.76
N ARG A 96 -3.71 16.94 -2.57
CA ARG A 96 -2.24 16.90 -2.42
C ARG A 96 -1.60 15.58 -2.86
N SER A 97 -2.39 14.51 -2.90
CA SER A 97 -1.93 13.19 -3.33
C SER A 97 -2.23 12.92 -4.80
N ALA A 98 -2.82 13.88 -5.52
CA ALA A 98 -3.13 13.75 -6.93
C ALA A 98 -1.83 13.57 -7.73
N ARG A 99 -1.63 12.35 -8.24
CA ARG A 99 -0.48 12.00 -9.07
C ARG A 99 -0.80 12.33 -10.52
N LYS A 100 0.20 12.79 -11.27
CA LYS A 100 0.11 12.85 -12.73
C LYS A 100 -0.23 11.43 -13.23
N PRO A 101 -1.29 11.27 -14.04
CA PRO A 101 -1.63 9.96 -14.59
C PRO A 101 -0.44 9.39 -15.36
N MET A 102 -0.11 8.12 -15.08
CA MET A 102 0.87 7.39 -15.89
C MET A 102 0.28 7.16 -17.29
N ASP A 103 1.14 7.23 -18.31
CA ASP A 103 0.76 6.84 -19.67
C ASP A 103 0.09 5.44 -19.65
N PRO A 104 -1.07 5.25 -20.31
CA PRO A 104 -1.80 3.99 -20.24
C PRO A 104 -1.01 2.77 -20.73
N ALA A 105 -0.15 2.93 -21.75
CA ALA A 105 0.68 1.83 -22.24
C ALA A 105 1.78 1.48 -21.23
N ALA A 106 2.42 2.50 -20.64
CA ALA A 106 3.39 2.30 -19.56
C ALA A 106 2.74 1.62 -18.35
N ARG A 107 1.52 2.03 -17.95
CA ARG A 107 0.77 1.43 -16.84
C ARG A 107 0.50 -0.05 -17.08
N ARG A 108 0.05 -0.42 -18.29
CA ARG A 108 -0.15 -1.83 -18.68
C ARG A 108 1.16 -2.61 -18.64
N ALA A 109 2.25 -2.04 -19.15
CA ALA A 109 3.55 -2.70 -19.14
C ALA A 109 4.04 -2.99 -17.72
N VAL A 110 3.91 -2.02 -16.80
CA VAL A 110 4.25 -2.20 -15.39
C VAL A 110 3.34 -3.24 -14.74
N ALA A 111 2.02 -3.15 -14.92
CA ALA A 111 1.08 -4.10 -14.34
C ALA A 111 1.35 -5.54 -14.80
N ASN A 112 1.60 -5.75 -16.10
CA ASN A 112 1.94 -7.06 -16.64
C ASN A 112 3.26 -7.60 -16.10
N PHE A 113 4.27 -6.72 -15.96
CA PHE A 113 5.55 -7.08 -15.39
C PHE A 113 5.46 -7.46 -13.91
N THR A 114 4.69 -6.71 -13.10
CA THR A 114 4.60 -6.94 -11.66
C THR A 114 3.58 -8.01 -11.28
N ALA A 115 2.63 -8.36 -12.16
CA ALA A 115 1.57 -9.33 -11.90
C ALA A 115 2.03 -10.66 -11.24
N PRO A 116 3.02 -11.40 -11.76
CA PRO A 116 3.44 -12.65 -11.13
C PRO A 116 4.05 -12.45 -9.74
N PHE A 117 4.73 -11.32 -9.51
CA PHE A 117 5.31 -11.00 -8.20
C PHE A 117 4.24 -10.59 -7.19
N ASN A 118 3.22 -9.85 -7.64
CA ASN A 118 2.07 -9.49 -6.82
C ASN A 118 1.26 -10.74 -6.45
N ALA A 119 1.03 -11.65 -7.39
CA ALA A 119 0.35 -12.92 -7.11
C ALA A 119 1.06 -13.71 -6.01
N ARG A 120 2.39 -13.85 -6.11
CA ARG A 120 3.21 -14.50 -5.07
C ARG A 120 3.17 -13.75 -3.74
N LEU A 121 3.24 -12.41 -3.76
CA LEU A 121 3.15 -11.60 -2.54
C LEU A 121 1.83 -11.86 -1.80
N PHE A 122 0.71 -11.90 -2.50
CA PHE A 122 -0.60 -12.07 -1.88
C PHE A 122 -0.85 -13.49 -1.39
N ASP A 123 -0.29 -14.49 -2.09
CA ASP A 123 -0.26 -15.88 -1.61
C ASP A 123 0.52 -15.99 -0.30
N LEU A 124 1.73 -15.43 -0.25
CA LEU A 124 2.57 -15.39 0.96
C LEU A 124 1.90 -14.66 2.12
N ALA A 125 1.26 -13.52 1.84
CA ALA A 125 0.62 -12.69 2.86
C ALA A 125 -0.76 -13.20 3.29
N GLY A 126 -1.35 -14.15 2.56
CA GLY A 126 -2.73 -14.60 2.75
C GLY A 126 -3.78 -13.50 2.55
N HIS A 127 -3.40 -12.38 1.90
CA HIS A 127 -4.24 -11.19 1.73
C HIS A 127 -3.84 -10.42 0.47
N ALA A 128 -4.83 -9.95 -0.28
CA ALA A 128 -4.63 -9.22 -1.53
C ALA A 128 -5.05 -7.74 -1.41
N CYS A 129 -4.20 -6.84 -1.90
CA CYS A 129 -4.50 -5.41 -1.92
C CYS A 129 -5.52 -5.05 -3.00
N ALA A 130 -6.51 -4.21 -2.68
CA ALA A 130 -7.67 -3.94 -3.52
C ALA A 130 -7.36 -3.43 -4.94
N GLU A 131 -6.28 -2.67 -5.14
CA GLU A 131 -5.90 -2.11 -6.45
C GLU A 131 -4.99 -3.04 -7.28
N TRP A 132 -4.17 -3.86 -6.63
CA TRP A 132 -3.10 -4.64 -7.27
C TRP A 132 -3.33 -6.15 -7.25
N GLY A 133 -4.26 -6.62 -6.43
CA GLY A 133 -4.73 -8.01 -6.33
C GLY A 133 -5.78 -8.40 -7.37
N ARG A 134 -6.35 -7.41 -8.08
CA ARG A 134 -7.23 -7.68 -9.20
C ARG A 134 -6.41 -7.93 -10.46
N THR A 135 -6.55 -9.12 -11.04
CA THR A 135 -5.99 -9.40 -12.36
C THR A 135 -6.61 -8.42 -13.38
N PRO A 136 -5.83 -7.82 -14.28
CA PRO A 136 -6.41 -7.01 -15.36
C PRO A 136 -7.34 -7.90 -16.20
N GLY A 137 -8.66 -7.70 -16.08
CA GLY A 137 -9.69 -8.52 -16.76
C GLY A 137 -10.30 -9.65 -15.93
N GLY A 138 -9.99 -9.78 -14.65
CA GLY A 138 -10.67 -10.70 -13.74
C GLY A 138 -11.92 -10.04 -13.14
N GLU A 139 -13.10 -10.50 -13.55
CA GLU A 139 -14.34 -10.27 -12.80
C GLU A 139 -14.14 -10.68 -11.34
N GLY A 140 -14.59 -9.83 -10.43
CA GLY A 140 -14.49 -10.07 -8.99
C GLY A 140 -15.18 -11.37 -8.62
N ARG A 141 -14.50 -12.20 -7.84
CA ARG A 141 -15.20 -13.18 -7.00
C ARG A 141 -15.52 -12.47 -5.69
N GLY A 142 -16.82 -12.31 -5.45
CA GLY A 142 -17.38 -11.82 -4.19
C GLY A 142 -17.33 -12.86 -3.09
#